data_AF-A0A1I2C9D1-F1
#
_entry.id   AF-A0A1I2C9D1-F1
#
_cell.length_a   1.000
_cell.length_b   1.000
_cell.length_c   1.000
_cell.angle_alpha   90.00
_cell.angle_beta   90.00
_cell.angle_gamma   90.00
#
_symmetry.space_group_name_H-M   'P 1'
#
loop_
_entity.id
_entity.type
_entity.pdbx_description
1 polymer ?
#
loop_
_entity_poly.entity_id
_entity_poly.type
_entity_poly.pdbx_seq_one_letter_code
_entity_poly.pdbx_strand_id
1 'polypeptide(L)'
;MEKITVLFHAPVPVGHRVQVVWYECMQGGIFGGKMALLEHEPQIIDLVTGVEYVSDKLTGTSGEKQGGKPIAVGPGIDARAKPRYQLVGVVQRCRIIHHRTFGELEAQTELTIAPQAEP
;
A
#
# COMPACT_ATOMS: atom_id res chain seq x y z
N MET A 1 -18.29 5.04 -5.84
CA MET A 1 -17.07 4.43 -6.41
C MET A 1 -15.89 5.20 -5.86
N GLU A 2 -14.86 4.51 -5.37
CA GLU A 2 -13.71 5.16 -4.75
C GLU A 2 -12.49 5.07 -5.66
N LYS A 3 -11.70 6.15 -5.69
CA LYS A 3 -10.42 6.20 -6.38
C LYS A 3 -9.32 6.17 -5.35
N ILE A 4 -8.43 5.20 -5.47
CA ILE A 4 -7.31 5.00 -4.58
C ILE A 4 -6.04 5.14 -5.39
N THR A 5 -5.23 6.13 -5.03
CA THR A 5 -3.88 6.26 -5.56
C THR A 5 -2.92 5.67 -4.54
N VAL A 6 -2.12 4.70 -4.98
CA VAL A 6 -1.18 4.01 -4.12
C VAL A 6 0.25 4.11 -4.66
N LEU A 7 1.18 4.40 -3.75
CA LEU A 7 2.61 4.54 -4.04
C LEU A 7 3.29 3.17 -3.90
N PHE A 8 4.18 2.84 -4.84
CA PHE A 8 5.00 1.62 -4.81
C PHE A 8 4.27 0.28 -4.99
N HIS A 9 2.97 0.26 -5.35
CA HIS A 9 2.28 -1.00 -5.64
C HIS A 9 2.37 -1.39 -7.10
N ALA A 10 2.60 -2.68 -7.33
CA ALA A 10 2.40 -3.34 -8.61
C ALA A 10 0.92 -3.26 -9.05
N PRO A 11 0.63 -3.38 -10.36
CA PRO A 11 -0.75 -3.34 -10.86
C PRO A 11 -1.57 -4.50 -10.30
N VAL A 12 -2.84 -4.21 -9.93
CA VAL A 12 -3.84 -5.22 -9.58
C VAL A 12 -4.78 -5.41 -10.78
N PRO A 13 -5.04 -6.64 -11.25
CA PRO A 13 -5.87 -6.85 -12.42
C PRO A 13 -7.31 -6.37 -12.23
N VAL A 14 -7.90 -5.82 -13.30
CA VAL A 14 -9.31 -5.42 -13.34
C VAL A 14 -10.19 -6.66 -13.17
N GLY A 15 -11.26 -6.53 -12.40
CA GLY A 15 -12.18 -7.61 -12.03
C GLY A 15 -11.79 -8.36 -10.76
N HIS A 16 -10.59 -8.15 -10.22
CA HIS A 16 -10.19 -8.79 -8.98
C HIS A 16 -10.89 -8.18 -7.77
N ARG A 17 -11.27 -9.04 -6.83
CA ARG A 17 -11.82 -8.65 -5.53
C ARG A 17 -10.65 -8.37 -4.60
N VAL A 18 -10.67 -7.22 -3.95
CA VAL A 18 -9.58 -6.77 -3.07
C VAL A 18 -10.12 -6.31 -1.72
N GLN A 19 -9.31 -6.49 -0.69
CA GLN A 19 -9.43 -5.79 0.58
C GLN A 19 -8.35 -4.71 0.64
N VAL A 20 -8.73 -3.49 1.01
CA VAL A 20 -7.83 -2.36 1.19
C VAL A 20 -7.91 -1.93 2.65
N VAL A 21 -6.76 -1.84 3.31
CA VAL A 21 -6.67 -1.48 4.72
C VAL A 21 -5.69 -0.32 4.88
N TRP A 22 -6.16 0.78 5.44
CA TRP A 22 -5.31 1.92 5.78
C TRP A 22 -4.91 1.86 7.24
N TYR A 23 -3.65 2.14 7.52
CA TYR A 23 -3.09 2.09 8.86
C TYR A 23 -2.59 3.47 9.29
N GLU A 24 -2.74 3.73 10.58
CA GLU A 24 -1.93 4.72 11.29
C GLU A 24 -0.65 4.07 11.81
N CYS A 25 0.49 4.69 11.48
CA CYS A 25 1.80 4.24 11.94
C CYS A 25 2.59 5.39 12.56
N MET A 26 3.55 5.05 13.42
CA MET A 26 4.45 6.03 13.98
C MET A 26 5.47 6.45 12.92
N GLN A 27 5.38 7.67 12.42
CA GLN A 27 6.40 8.24 11.54
C GLN A 27 7.50 8.89 12.38
N GLY A 28 8.75 8.52 12.10
CA GLY A 28 9.93 9.08 12.76
C GLY A 28 10.13 10.56 12.40
N GLY A 29 10.50 11.36 13.40
CA GLY A 29 10.85 12.77 13.24
C GLY A 29 11.84 13.19 14.32
N ILE A 30 12.60 14.26 14.05
CA ILE A 30 13.70 14.75 14.91
C ILE A 30 13.20 15.15 16.32
N PHE A 31 11.89 15.35 16.50
CA PHE A 31 11.25 15.76 17.76
C PHE A 31 10.27 14.73 18.34
N GLY A 32 10.49 13.44 18.09
CA GLY A 32 9.60 12.37 18.53
C GLY A 32 8.59 11.97 17.47
N GLY A 33 8.25 10.67 17.45
CA GLY A 33 7.38 10.10 16.43
C GLY A 33 5.93 10.53 16.62
N LYS A 34 5.26 10.87 15.51
CA LYS A 34 3.81 11.12 15.50
C LYS A 34 3.11 9.98 14.79
N MET A 35 1.93 9.59 15.29
CA MET A 35 1.05 8.72 14.54
C MET A 35 0.50 9.49 13.33
N ALA A 36 0.67 8.94 12.14
CA ALA A 36 0.15 9.50 10.91
C ALA A 36 -0.51 8.41 10.06
N LEU A 37 -1.59 8.78 9.38
CA LEU A 37 -2.27 7.92 8.43
C LEU A 37 -1.41 7.79 7.16
N LEU A 38 -1.20 6.56 6.70
CA LEU A 38 -0.53 6.29 5.43
C LEU A 38 -1.56 6.29 4.28
N GLU A 39 -2.06 7.48 3.92
CA GLU A 39 -3.18 7.65 2.98
C GLU A 39 -2.94 7.03 1.60
N HIS A 40 -1.69 7.08 1.11
CA HIS A 40 -1.29 6.59 -0.21
C HIS A 40 -0.49 5.28 -0.16
N GLU A 41 -0.37 4.64 1.00
CA GLU A 41 0.33 3.37 1.16
C GLU A 41 -0.53 2.37 1.96
N PRO A 42 -1.81 2.13 1.56
CA PRO A 42 -2.61 1.11 2.20
C PRO A 42 -2.04 -0.29 1.92
N GLN A 43 -2.33 -1.23 2.82
CA GLN A 43 -2.21 -2.63 2.48
C GLN A 43 -3.35 -3.00 1.52
N ILE A 44 -3.02 -3.65 0.40
CA ILE A 44 -4.01 -4.23 -0.51
C ILE A 44 -3.82 -5.74 -0.51
N ILE A 45 -4.89 -6.48 -0.32
CA ILE A 45 -4.90 -7.95 -0.42
C ILE A 45 -5.79 -8.31 -1.59
N ASP A 46 -5.22 -8.95 -2.61
CA ASP A 46 -5.99 -9.53 -3.70
C ASP A 46 -6.61 -10.86 -3.23
N LEU A 47 -7.92 -10.85 -3.02
CA LEU A 47 -8.67 -11.98 -2.50
C LEU A 47 -8.86 -13.10 -3.53
N VAL A 48 -8.50 -12.86 -4.81
CA VAL A 48 -8.54 -13.87 -5.87
C VAL A 48 -7.23 -14.66 -5.90
N THR A 49 -6.09 -13.99 -5.76
CA THR A 49 -4.76 -14.60 -5.90
C THR A 49 -4.04 -14.86 -4.57
N GLY A 50 -4.48 -14.21 -3.49
CA GLY A 50 -3.81 -14.21 -2.20
C GLY A 50 -2.58 -13.30 -2.15
N VAL A 51 -2.28 -12.54 -3.20
CA VAL A 51 -1.15 -11.61 -3.23
C VAL A 51 -1.42 -10.42 -2.30
N GLU A 52 -0.49 -10.18 -1.40
CA GLU A 52 -0.47 -9.02 -0.52
C GLU A 52 0.49 -7.96 -1.08
N TYR A 53 -0.01 -6.74 -1.19
CA TYR A 53 0.76 -5.58 -1.59
C TYR A 53 0.85 -4.65 -0.37
N VAL A 54 2.05 -4.48 0.14
CA VAL A 54 2.30 -3.79 1.42
C VAL A 54 3.55 -2.92 1.31
N SER A 55 3.50 -1.74 1.92
CA SER A 55 4.66 -0.85 2.04
C SER A 55 5.63 -1.38 3.10
N ASP A 56 6.94 -1.22 2.87
CA ASP A 56 7.97 -1.54 3.86
C ASP A 56 7.80 -0.71 5.14
N LYS A 57 7.22 0.49 5.05
CA LYS A 57 6.85 1.32 6.22
C LYS A 57 5.81 0.68 7.14
N LEU A 58 5.01 -0.25 6.61
CA LEU A 58 4.05 -1.02 7.40
C LEU A 58 4.67 -2.26 8.05
N THR A 59 5.84 -2.71 7.57
CA THR A 59 6.53 -3.87 8.15
C THR A 59 7.49 -3.39 9.23
N GLY A 60 7.53 -4.06 10.39
CA GLY A 60 8.24 -3.57 11.60
C GLY A 60 9.77 -3.43 11.49
N THR A 61 10.32 -3.68 10.30
CA THR A 61 11.71 -3.44 9.89
C THR A 61 11.70 -2.96 8.44
N SER A 62 12.09 -1.71 8.20
CA SER A 62 12.49 -1.27 6.87
C SER A 62 14.02 -1.26 6.80
N GLY A 63 14.59 -2.23 6.07
CA GLY A 63 16.00 -2.12 5.69
C GLY A 63 16.22 -0.91 4.78
N GLU A 64 17.41 -0.34 4.77
CA GLU A 64 17.76 0.67 3.78
C GLU A 64 17.74 0.05 2.37
N LYS A 65 17.16 0.77 1.40
CA LYS A 65 17.23 0.41 -0.02
C LYS A 65 18.70 0.44 -0.46
N GLN A 66 19.34 -0.72 -0.57
CA GLN A 66 20.67 -0.87 -1.16
C GLN A 66 20.54 -1.41 -2.58
N GLY A 67 21.15 -0.73 -3.54
CA GLY A 67 21.16 -1.17 -4.95
C GLY A 67 21.66 -2.61 -5.07
N GLY A 68 20.90 -3.45 -5.79
CA GLY A 68 21.26 -4.85 -6.06
C GLY A 68 21.09 -5.82 -4.88
N LYS A 69 20.53 -5.39 -3.75
CA LYS A 69 20.25 -6.28 -2.61
C LYS A 69 18.76 -6.28 -2.25
N PRO A 70 18.19 -7.44 -1.89
CA PRO A 70 16.87 -7.49 -1.30
C PRO A 70 16.81 -6.66 -0.02
N ILE A 71 15.68 -5.98 0.20
CA ILE A 71 15.39 -5.30 1.46
C ILE A 71 14.90 -6.37 2.44
N ALA A 72 15.52 -6.44 3.62
CA ALA A 72 14.99 -7.24 4.71
C ALA A 72 13.72 -6.57 5.24
N VAL A 73 12.57 -7.25 5.11
CA VAL A 73 11.28 -6.82 5.65
C VAL A 73 10.80 -7.82 6.68
N GLY A 74 10.02 -7.35 7.65
CA GLY A 74 9.45 -8.21 8.69
C GLY A 74 8.42 -9.17 8.10
N PRO A 75 8.05 -10.25 8.82
CA PRO A 75 7.12 -11.26 8.30
C PRO A 75 5.66 -10.77 8.17
N GLY A 76 5.37 -9.53 8.56
CA GLY A 76 4.02 -8.96 8.47
C GLY A 76 3.98 -7.51 8.93
N ILE A 77 2.75 -7.02 9.09
CA ILE A 77 2.46 -5.67 9.56
C ILE A 77 3.03 -5.47 10.98
N ASP A 78 3.69 -4.34 11.20
CA ASP A 78 4.20 -3.92 12.52
C ASP A 78 3.06 -3.92 13.54
N ALA A 79 3.30 -4.54 14.69
CA ALA A 79 2.31 -4.60 15.78
C ALA A 79 1.84 -3.23 16.29
N ARG A 80 2.59 -2.15 16.00
CA ARG A 80 2.26 -0.76 16.34
C ARG A 80 1.35 -0.10 15.31
N ALA A 81 1.22 -0.65 14.10
CA ALA A 81 0.32 -0.15 13.07
C ALA A 81 -1.13 -0.40 13.48
N LYS A 82 -1.96 0.64 13.42
CA LYS A 82 -3.38 0.55 13.80
C LYS A 82 -4.26 0.67 12.56
N PRO A 83 -5.06 -0.34 12.21
CA PRO A 83 -5.99 -0.22 11.10
C PRO A 83 -7.03 0.86 11.41
N ARG A 84 -7.32 1.71 10.43
CA ARG A 84 -8.25 2.84 10.56
C ARG A 84 -9.46 2.71 9.67
N TYR A 85 -9.22 2.36 8.42
CA TYR A 85 -10.25 2.22 7.41
C TYR A 85 -10.04 0.90 6.69
N GLN A 86 -11.14 0.25 6.35
CA GLN A 86 -11.14 -0.93 5.52
C GLN A 86 -12.19 -0.78 4.45
N LEU A 87 -11.84 -1.23 3.25
CA LEU A 87 -12.74 -1.33 2.11
C LEU A 87 -12.59 -2.71 1.47
N VAL A 88 -13.69 -3.38 1.19
CA VAL A 88 -13.72 -4.55 0.30
C VAL A 88 -14.43 -4.15 -0.99
N GLY A 89 -13.87 -4.50 -2.12
CA GLY A 89 -14.45 -4.13 -3.41
C GLY A 89 -13.84 -4.85 -4.60
N VAL A 90 -14.27 -4.46 -5.79
CA VAL A 90 -13.77 -5.00 -7.06
C VAL A 90 -13.04 -3.91 -7.82
N VAL A 91 -11.84 -4.22 -8.34
CA VAL A 91 -11.06 -3.32 -9.18
C VAL A 91 -11.80 -3.12 -10.51
N GLN A 92 -12.24 -1.91 -10.78
CA GLN A 92 -12.91 -1.53 -12.04
C GLN A 92 -11.93 -0.95 -13.06
N ARG A 93 -10.84 -0.35 -12.57
CA ARG A 93 -9.79 0.24 -13.40
C ARG A 93 -8.46 0.20 -12.66
N CYS A 94 -7.41 -0.14 -13.40
CA CYS A 94 -6.02 -0.02 -12.94
C CYS A 94 -5.25 0.83 -13.94
N ARG A 95 -4.65 1.93 -13.48
CA ARG A 95 -3.81 2.80 -14.28
C ARG A 95 -2.42 2.84 -13.67
N ILE A 96 -1.41 2.51 -14.48
CA ILE A 96 0.00 2.63 -14.09
C ILE A 96 0.48 4.02 -14.50
N ILE A 97 0.99 4.78 -13.54
CA ILE A 97 1.53 6.13 -13.72
C ILE A 97 3.03 6.05 -13.52
N HIS A 98 3.78 6.44 -14.54
CA HIS A 98 5.23 6.53 -14.45
C HIS A 98 5.60 7.96 -14.05
N HIS A 99 6.21 8.10 -12.88
CA HIS A 99 6.73 9.36 -12.37
C HIS A 99 8.24 9.39 -12.56
N ARG A 100 8.78 10.48 -13.10
CA ARG A 100 10.22 10.65 -13.31
C ARG A 100 10.71 11.79 -12.43
N THR A 101 11.57 11.48 -11.48
CA THR A 101 12.10 12.46 -10.51
C THR A 101 13.61 12.27 -10.36
N PHE A 102 14.38 13.34 -10.52
CA PHE A 102 15.86 13.33 -10.38
C PHE A 102 16.61 12.19 -11.09
N GLY A 103 16.08 11.69 -12.20
CA GLY A 103 16.69 10.60 -12.98
C GLY A 103 16.19 9.19 -12.63
N GLU A 104 15.35 9.04 -11.62
CA GLU A 104 14.71 7.78 -11.26
C GLU A 104 13.34 7.65 -11.94
N LEU A 105 13.01 6.43 -12.38
CA LEU A 105 11.68 6.08 -12.88
C LEU A 105 10.94 5.32 -11.78
N GLU A 106 9.88 5.92 -11.27
CA GLU A 106 8.99 5.33 -10.28
C GLU A 106 7.67 4.95 -10.95
N ALA A 107 7.11 3.79 -10.62
CA ALA A 107 5.78 3.40 -11.03
C ALA A 107 4.82 3.51 -9.84
N GLN A 108 3.70 4.20 -10.06
CA GLN A 108 2.59 4.31 -9.14
C GLN A 108 1.36 3.67 -9.77
N THR A 109 0.46 3.14 -8.93
CA THR A 109 -0.77 2.52 -9.42
C THR A 109 -1.98 3.30 -8.89
N GLU A 110 -2.82 3.78 -9.80
CA GLU A 110 -4.12 4.34 -9.48
C GLU A 110 -5.19 3.27 -9.75
N LEU A 111 -5.90 2.88 -8.69
CA LEU A 111 -6.99 1.91 -8.73
C LEU A 111 -8.33 2.64 -8.56
N THR A 112 -9.30 2.30 -9.40
CA THR A 112 -10.72 2.63 -9.12
C THR A 112 -11.41 1.38 -8.63
N ILE A 113 -11.95 1.43 -7.42
CA ILE A 113 -12.58 0.29 -6.76
C ILE A 113 -14.06 0.60 -6.59
N ALA A 114 -14.89 -0.36 -6.98
CA ALA A 114 -16.30 -0.38 -6.64
C ALA A 114 -16.46 -1.09 -5.28
N PRO A 115 -16.85 -0.37 -4.20
CA PRO A 115 -17.13 -0.98 -2.92
C PRO A 115 -18.19 -2.08 -3.05
N GLN A 116 -17.97 -3.20 -2.38
CA GLN A 116 -19.01 -4.18 -2.14
C GLN A 116 -19.57 -3.93 -0.73
N ALA A 117 -20.89 -3.96 -0.58
CA ALA A 117 -21.48 -3.99 0.74
C ALA A 117 -20.97 -5.25 1.46
N GLU A 118 -20.62 -5.12 2.74
CA GLU A 118 -20.46 -6.29 3.58
C GLU A 118 -21.80 -7.03 3.63
N PRO A 119 -21.80 -8.38 3.53
CA PRO A 119 -23.02 -9.18 3.65
C PRO A 119 -23.66 -9.04 5.03
#